data_AF-A0A843SZA4-F1
#
_entry.id   AF-A0A843SZA4-F1
#
_cell.length_a   1.000
_cell.length_b   1.000
_cell.length_c   1.000
_cell.angle_alpha   90.00
_cell.angle_beta   90.00
_cell.angle_gamma   90.00
#
_symmetry.space_group_name_H-M   'P 1'
#
loop_
_entity.id
_entity.type
_entity.pdbx_description
1 polymer ?
#
loop_
_entity_poly.entity_id
_entity_poly.type
_entity_poly.pdbx_seq_one_letter_code
_entity_poly.pdbx_strand_id
1 'polypeptide(L)'
;MRSISRPRTALLLMAGTLLVLFGSWRLARSRSVQLMGGLVQRIDTSAPVVALTFDDGPTPAVTDSLIRILARHGAQATFFVTGQELAANPALGARLVAAGHELGNHTWSHARLE
;
A
#
# COMPACT_ATOMS: atom_id res chain seq x y z
N MET A 1 -37.76 21.57 -45.20
CA MET A 1 -36.31 21.75 -44.98
C MET A 1 -36.05 21.99 -43.49
N ARG A 2 -35.57 20.98 -42.75
CA ARG A 2 -35.09 21.20 -41.36
C ARG A 2 -33.57 21.22 -41.38
N SER A 3 -33.05 22.42 -41.10
CA SER A 3 -31.63 22.74 -41.00
C SER A 3 -30.95 21.86 -39.96
N ILE A 4 -29.80 21.33 -40.34
CA ILE A 4 -28.96 20.41 -39.59
C ILE A 4 -28.30 21.16 -38.43
N SER A 5 -28.73 20.89 -37.20
CA SER A 5 -28.12 21.40 -35.95
C SER A 5 -26.95 20.54 -35.44
N ARG A 6 -26.26 19.81 -36.34
CA ARG A 6 -25.21 18.82 -36.00
C ARG A 6 -23.94 19.32 -35.26
N PRO A 7 -23.44 20.56 -35.41
CA PRO A 7 -22.16 20.92 -34.79
C PRO A 7 -22.25 21.06 -33.28
N ARG A 8 -23.39 21.52 -32.75
CA ARG A 8 -23.58 21.70 -31.29
C ARG A 8 -23.69 20.36 -30.57
N THR A 9 -24.42 19.41 -31.14
CA THR A 9 -24.54 18.06 -30.59
C THR A 9 -23.20 17.32 -30.61
N ALA A 10 -22.42 17.43 -31.69
CA ALA A 10 -21.09 16.86 -31.76
C ALA A 10 -20.12 17.46 -30.72
N LEU A 11 -20.18 18.79 -30.51
CA LEU A 11 -19.34 19.47 -29.52
C LEU A 11 -19.69 19.04 -28.08
N LEU A 12 -20.99 18.89 -27.78
CA LEU A 12 -21.44 18.42 -26.46
C LEU A 12 -21.03 16.97 -26.19
N LEU A 13 -21.11 16.09 -27.20
CA LEU A 13 -20.63 14.72 -27.09
C LEU A 13 -19.11 14.68 -26.86
N MET A 14 -18.35 15.49 -27.60
CA MET A 14 -16.91 15.58 -27.43
C MET A 14 -16.53 16.08 -26.02
N ALA A 15 -17.17 17.15 -25.55
CA ALA A 15 -16.95 17.68 -24.20
C ALA A 15 -17.32 16.64 -23.11
N GLY A 16 -18.43 15.92 -23.29
CA GLY A 16 -18.85 14.85 -22.39
C GLY A 16 -17.83 13.71 -22.32
N THR A 17 -17.35 13.24 -23.48
CA THR A 17 -16.31 12.19 -23.55
C THR A 17 -15.02 12.64 -22.87
N LEU A 18 -14.55 13.87 -23.11
CA LEU A 18 -13.36 14.41 -22.46
C LEU A 18 -13.53 14.48 -20.93
N LEU A 19 -14.71 14.88 -20.45
CA LEU A 19 -15.01 14.95 -19.02
C LEU A 19 -15.00 13.57 -18.37
N VAL A 20 -15.56 12.55 -19.05
CA VAL A 20 -15.52 11.16 -18.60
C VAL A 20 -14.08 10.63 -18.58
N LEU A 21 -13.31 10.83 -19.65
CA LEU A 21 -11.91 10.39 -19.71
C LEU A 21 -11.06 11.04 -18.61
N PHE A 22 -11.26 12.33 -18.36
CA PHE A 22 -10.59 13.04 -17.29
C PHE A 22 -10.97 12.50 -15.90
N GLY A 23 -12.27 12.26 -15.68
CA GLY A 23 -12.78 11.65 -14.44
C GLY A 23 -12.24 10.25 -14.20
N SER A 24 -12.25 9.40 -15.23
CA SER A 24 -11.69 8.04 -15.17
C SER A 24 -10.19 8.06 -14.91
N TRP A 25 -9.44 8.96 -15.55
CA TRP A 25 -8.01 9.12 -15.30
C TRP A 25 -7.72 9.59 -13.86
N ARG A 26 -8.52 10.54 -13.34
CA ARG A 26 -8.43 10.98 -11.94
C ARG A 26 -8.69 9.84 -10.97
N LEU A 27 -9.71 9.02 -11.24
CA LEU A 27 -10.06 7.87 -10.42
C LEU A 27 -8.98 6.79 -10.47
N ALA A 28 -8.47 6.47 -11.66
CA ALA A 28 -7.41 5.48 -11.85
C ALA A 28 -6.10 5.89 -11.17
N ARG A 29 -5.84 7.19 -11.00
CA ARG A 29 -4.69 7.72 -10.25
C ARG A 29 -5.00 8.05 -8.78
N SER A 30 -6.21 7.75 -8.30
CA SER A 30 -6.56 7.97 -6.90
C SER A 30 -5.75 7.03 -6.01
N ARG A 31 -5.15 7.58 -4.93
CA ARG A 31 -4.47 6.77 -3.91
C ARG A 31 -5.43 6.22 -2.85
N SER A 32 -6.69 6.66 -2.88
CA SER A 32 -7.71 6.29 -1.89
C SER A 32 -8.76 5.33 -2.46
N VAL A 33 -8.71 5.01 -3.75
CA VAL A 33 -9.64 4.08 -4.39
C VAL A 33 -8.85 2.99 -5.07
N GLN A 34 -9.02 1.75 -4.60
CA GLN A 34 -8.47 0.57 -5.23
C GLN A 34 -9.59 -0.14 -5.98
N LEU A 35 -9.55 -0.08 -7.32
CA LEU A 35 -10.58 -0.73 -8.15
C LEU A 35 -10.42 -2.25 -8.17
N MET A 36 -9.18 -2.74 -8.25
CA MET A 36 -8.82 -4.15 -8.34
C MET A 36 -7.89 -4.56 -7.20
N GLY A 37 -8.09 -5.78 -6.68
CA GLY A 37 -7.42 -6.27 -5.47
C GLY A 37 -8.16 -5.87 -4.20
N GLY A 38 -7.97 -6.67 -3.14
CA GLY A 38 -8.53 -6.37 -1.81
C GLY A 38 -7.55 -5.55 -0.98
N LEU A 39 -8.06 -4.51 -0.32
CA LEU A 39 -7.31 -3.77 0.69
C LEU A 39 -7.84 -4.12 2.08
N VAL A 40 -7.03 -4.80 2.88
CA VAL A 40 -7.37 -5.11 4.28
C VAL A 40 -6.81 -4.01 5.16
N GLN A 41 -7.62 -2.99 5.44
CA GLN A 41 -7.26 -1.91 6.37
C GLN A 41 -7.66 -2.22 7.81
N ARG A 42 -8.67 -3.06 7.98
CA ARG A 42 -9.20 -3.50 9.27
C ARG A 42 -9.93 -4.83 9.08
N ILE A 43 -10.07 -5.56 10.18
CA ILE A 43 -10.96 -6.72 10.28
C ILE A 43 -11.87 -6.50 11.49
N ASP A 44 -13.10 -6.99 11.41
CA ASP A 44 -14.01 -6.95 12.55
C ASP A 44 -13.63 -8.03 13.56
N THR A 45 -13.42 -7.63 14.82
CA THR A 45 -13.00 -8.52 15.90
C THR A 45 -13.98 -8.44 17.06
N SER A 46 -14.18 -9.55 17.76
CA SER A 46 -15.00 -9.59 18.99
C SER A 46 -14.25 -9.08 20.22
N ALA A 47 -12.94 -8.85 20.12
CA ALA A 47 -12.08 -8.35 21.18
C ALA A 47 -11.37 -7.05 20.74
N PRO A 48 -11.00 -6.17 21.68
CA PRO A 48 -10.25 -4.95 21.38
C PRO A 48 -8.79 -5.28 21.10
N VAL A 49 -8.47 -5.54 19.83
CA VAL A 49 -7.13 -5.91 19.38
C VAL A 49 -6.62 -4.91 18.34
N VAL A 50 -5.30 -4.80 18.26
CA VAL A 50 -4.60 -4.02 17.24
C VAL A 50 -3.50 -4.90 16.63
N ALA A 51 -3.25 -4.73 15.34
CA ALA A 51 -2.10 -5.32 14.67
C ALA A 51 -1.05 -4.23 14.46
N LEU A 52 0.15 -4.44 14.99
CA LEU A 52 1.29 -3.54 14.76
C LEU A 52 2.02 -3.97 13.49
N THR A 53 2.21 -3.02 12.59
CA THR A 53 2.99 -3.23 11.37
C THR A 53 4.06 -2.15 11.25
N PHE A 54 5.22 -2.54 10.72
CA PHE A 54 6.32 -1.62 10.44
C PHE A 54 6.73 -1.78 8.98
N ASP A 55 6.80 -0.68 8.26
CA ASP A 55 7.28 -0.65 6.87
C ASP A 55 8.77 -0.28 6.87
N ASP A 56 9.43 -0.58 5.75
CA ASP A 56 10.88 -0.48 5.56
C ASP A 56 11.68 -1.46 6.43
N GLY A 57 13.00 -1.31 6.42
CA GLY A 57 13.88 -2.22 7.13
C GLY A 57 14.20 -3.50 6.35
N PRO A 58 14.98 -4.39 6.99
CA PRO A 58 15.55 -4.22 8.32
C PRO A 58 16.79 -3.30 8.33
N THR A 59 16.86 -2.38 9.30
CA THR A 59 17.98 -1.44 9.49
C THR A 59 18.69 -1.65 10.84
N PRO A 60 20.04 -1.54 10.88
CA PRO A 60 20.80 -1.64 12.13
C PRO A 60 20.35 -0.62 13.18
N ALA A 61 20.49 -1.00 14.46
CA ALA A 61 20.06 -0.26 15.65
C ALA A 61 18.53 -0.07 15.81
N VAL A 62 17.80 0.26 14.75
CA VAL A 62 16.33 0.44 14.79
C VAL A 62 15.64 -0.91 14.99
N THR A 63 15.92 -1.88 14.12
CA THR A 63 15.30 -3.23 14.21
C THR A 63 15.59 -3.88 15.57
N ASP A 64 16.82 -3.80 16.07
CA ASP A 64 17.18 -4.35 17.39
C ASP A 64 16.46 -3.64 18.54
N SER A 65 16.21 -2.33 18.42
CA SER A 65 15.46 -1.57 19.41
C SER A 65 13.97 -1.93 19.40
N LEU A 66 13.38 -2.14 18.22
CA LEU A 66 12.01 -2.60 18.06
C LEU A 66 11.81 -3.99 18.66
N ILE A 67 12.70 -4.95 18.37
CA ILE A 67 12.67 -6.29 18.97
C ILE A 67 12.67 -6.18 20.51
N ARG A 68 13.56 -5.38 21.09
CA ARG A 68 13.60 -5.20 22.56
C ARG A 68 12.34 -4.56 23.11
N ILE A 69 11.79 -3.54 22.45
CA ILE A 69 10.56 -2.87 22.89
C ILE A 69 9.38 -3.84 22.84
N LEU A 70 9.18 -4.52 21.72
CA LEU A 70 8.08 -5.47 21.54
C LEU A 70 8.17 -6.62 22.55
N ALA A 71 9.36 -7.18 22.75
CA ALA A 71 9.59 -8.23 23.75
C ALA A 71 9.26 -7.77 25.18
N ARG A 72 9.61 -6.53 25.56
CA ARG A 72 9.26 -5.97 26.89
C ARG A 72 7.76 -5.88 27.13
N HIS A 73 6.96 -5.76 26.06
CA HIS A 73 5.51 -5.69 26.14
C HIS A 73 4.83 -7.02 25.79
N GLY A 74 5.58 -8.10 25.54
CA GLY A 74 5.03 -9.38 25.11
C GLY A 74 4.28 -9.29 23.77
N ALA A 75 4.64 -8.32 22.92
CA ALA A 75 3.96 -8.05 21.66
C ALA A 75 4.70 -8.67 20.47
N GLN A 76 3.94 -9.07 19.45
CA GLN A 76 4.44 -9.46 18.13
C GLN A 76 3.93 -8.46 17.09
N ALA A 77 4.64 -8.35 15.97
CA ALA A 77 4.33 -7.43 14.88
C ALA A 77 4.69 -8.05 13.53
N THR A 78 4.14 -7.48 12.47
CA THR A 78 4.52 -7.81 11.08
C THR A 78 5.43 -6.72 10.53
N PHE A 79 6.58 -7.09 9.98
CA PHE A 79 7.56 -6.18 9.40
C PHE A 79 7.55 -6.31 7.88
N PHE A 80 6.98 -5.33 7.20
CA PHE A 80 7.00 -5.22 5.74
C PHE A 80 8.35 -4.66 5.30
N VAL A 81 9.29 -5.55 4.99
CA VAL A 81 10.69 -5.21 4.70
C VAL A 81 10.93 -5.06 3.19
N THR A 82 11.88 -4.20 2.83
CA THR A 82 12.35 -4.13 1.44
C THR A 82 13.36 -5.23 1.15
N GLY A 83 13.33 -5.75 -0.07
CA GLY A 83 14.29 -6.79 -0.49
C GLY A 83 15.74 -6.33 -0.45
N GLN A 84 16.03 -5.07 -0.80
CA GLN A 84 17.37 -4.49 -0.78
C GLN A 84 17.95 -4.44 0.63
N GLU A 85 17.19 -3.95 1.61
CA GLU A 85 17.68 -3.87 2.99
C GLU A 85 17.79 -5.25 3.64
N LEU A 86 16.87 -6.17 3.30
CA LEU A 86 16.93 -7.55 3.78
C LEU A 86 18.15 -8.29 3.21
N ALA A 87 18.48 -8.08 1.93
CA ALA A 87 19.67 -8.64 1.30
C ALA A 87 20.97 -8.05 1.89
N ALA A 88 20.97 -6.77 2.26
CA ALA A 88 22.09 -6.13 2.93
C ALA A 88 22.24 -6.58 4.40
N ASN A 89 21.14 -6.94 5.06
CA ASN A 89 21.12 -7.30 6.48
C ASN A 89 20.36 -8.61 6.77
N PRO A 90 20.73 -9.76 6.19
CA PRO A 90 19.97 -11.00 6.31
C PRO A 90 19.90 -11.51 7.75
N ALA A 91 20.96 -11.26 8.55
CA ALA A 91 20.99 -11.59 9.96
C ALA A 91 19.95 -10.82 10.78
N LEU A 92 19.61 -9.57 10.40
CA LEU A 92 18.53 -8.84 11.06
C LEU A 92 17.16 -9.43 10.75
N GLY A 93 16.92 -9.81 9.48
CA GLY A 93 15.69 -10.52 9.10
C GLY A 93 15.52 -11.83 9.86
N ALA A 94 16.60 -12.62 9.98
CA ALA A 94 16.60 -13.85 10.77
C ALA A 94 16.30 -13.59 12.26
N ARG A 95 16.82 -12.49 12.84
CA ARG A 95 16.53 -12.10 14.23
C ARG A 95 15.07 -11.70 14.44
N LEU A 96 14.44 -11.00 13.50
CA LEU A 96 13.01 -10.69 13.55
C LEU A 96 12.16 -11.96 13.63
N VAL A 97 12.44 -12.92 12.73
CA VAL A 97 11.75 -14.21 12.70
C VAL A 97 12.01 -15.02 13.98
N ALA A 98 13.26 -15.07 14.44
CA ALA A 98 13.62 -15.77 15.68
C ALA A 98 12.97 -15.14 16.93
N ALA A 99 12.66 -13.84 16.91
CA ALA A 99 11.92 -13.15 17.96
C ALA A 99 10.39 -13.35 17.88
N GLY A 100 9.90 -14.13 16.91
CA GLY A 100 8.48 -14.43 16.73
C GLY A 100 7.70 -13.36 15.97
N HIS A 101 8.37 -12.50 15.21
CA HIS A 101 7.73 -11.53 14.33
C HIS A 101 7.53 -12.10 12.92
N GLU A 102 6.54 -11.58 12.19
CA GLU A 102 6.28 -11.96 10.80
C GLU A 102 7.03 -11.02 9.84
N LEU A 103 7.48 -11.54 8.69
CA LEU A 103 8.01 -10.74 7.59
C LEU A 103 6.97 -10.62 6.47
N GLY A 104 6.66 -9.37 6.10
CA GLY A 104 5.88 -9.00 4.93
C GLY A 104 6.76 -8.47 3.81
N ASN A 105 6.24 -8.47 2.58
CA ASN A 105 6.94 -7.95 1.41
C ASN A 105 6.62 -6.46 1.20
N HIS A 106 7.64 -5.61 1.17
CA HIS A 106 7.52 -4.18 0.85
C HIS A 106 8.26 -3.79 -0.43
N THR A 107 8.14 -4.64 -1.46
CA THR A 107 8.86 -4.60 -2.74
C THR A 107 10.38 -4.79 -2.59
N TRP A 108 11.10 -4.87 -3.71
CA TRP A 108 12.56 -5.00 -3.67
C TRP A 108 13.25 -3.71 -3.25
N SER A 109 12.91 -2.58 -3.89
CA SER A 109 13.64 -1.32 -3.78
C SER A 109 12.74 -0.12 -3.43
N HIS A 110 11.58 -0.38 -2.84
CA HIS A 110 10.57 0.64 -2.57
C HIS A 110 10.12 1.39 -3.85
N ALA A 111 10.14 0.69 -4.99
CA ALA A 111 9.70 1.25 -6.26
C ALA A 111 8.17 1.34 -6.29
N ARG A 112 7.65 2.44 -6.85
CA ARG A 112 6.21 2.57 -7.09
C ARG A 112 5.79 1.51 -8.10
N LEU A 113 4.86 0.64 -7.70
CA LEU A 113 4.20 -0.30 -8.60
C LEU A 113 3.13 0.48 -9.38
N GLU A 114 3.25 0.50 -10.71
CA GLU A 114 2.26 1.06 -11.64
C GLU A 114 1.57 -0.07 -12.41
#